data_AF-A0A537UFS0-F1
#
_entry.id   AF-A0A537UFS0-F1
#
_cell.length_a   1.000
_cell.length_b   1.000
_cell.length_c   1.000
_cell.angle_alpha   90.00
_cell.angle_beta   90.00
_cell.angle_gamma   90.00
#
_symmetry.space_group_name_H-M   'P 1'
#
loop_
_entity.id
_entity.type
_entity.pdbx_description
1 polymer ?
#
loop_
_entity_poly.entity_id
_entity_poly.type
_entity_poly.pdbx_seq_one_letter_code
_entity_poly.pdbx_strand_id
1 'polypeptide(L)'
;AAAYGVTVDPEQAKLTLADYFDVHLDHAPKEGATLALDTIDLVARSISGGRVNVVGLRLPEDEEPQPLTRMASLKRKLSELWSSVAGI
;
A
#
# COMPACT_ATOMS: atom_id res chain seq x y z
N ALA A 1 -11.79 13.02 13.34
CA ALA A 1 -12.51 13.24 12.07
C ALA A 1 -11.93 12.30 11.02
N ALA A 2 -12.74 11.41 10.43
CA ALA A 2 -12.33 10.59 9.30
C ALA A 2 -12.53 11.41 8.01
N ALA A 3 -11.47 12.04 7.53
CA ALA A 3 -11.53 13.05 6.48
C ALA A 3 -11.69 12.48 5.06
N TYR A 4 -11.65 11.16 4.89
CA TYR A 4 -11.54 10.51 3.57
C TYR A 4 -12.45 9.28 3.40
N GLY A 5 -13.48 9.13 4.24
CA GLY A 5 -14.38 7.97 4.16
C GLY A 5 -13.75 6.63 4.57
N VAL A 6 -12.53 6.66 5.10
CA VAL A 6 -11.76 5.50 5.55
C VAL A 6 -12.32 4.99 6.88
N THR A 7 -12.58 3.69 6.94
CA THR A 7 -12.99 3.02 8.18
C THR A 7 -11.76 2.60 8.95
N VAL A 8 -11.58 3.14 10.17
CA VAL A 8 -10.44 2.77 11.03
C VAL A 8 -10.96 1.98 12.22
N ASP A 9 -10.29 0.87 12.53
CA ASP A 9 -10.60 0.09 13.72
C ASP A 9 -10.49 0.95 14.99
N PRO A 10 -11.43 0.87 15.95
CA PRO A 10 -11.44 1.73 17.13
C PRO A 10 -10.20 1.60 18.03
N GLU A 11 -9.49 0.47 18.02
CA GLU A 11 -8.22 0.33 18.73
C GLU A 11 -7.08 1.05 17.98
N GLN A 12 -7.08 1.01 16.65
CA GLN A 12 -6.11 1.72 15.81
C GLN A 12 -6.36 3.23 15.78
N ALA A 13 -7.61 3.68 15.90
CA ALA A 13 -7.99 5.09 15.92
C ALA A 13 -7.44 5.87 17.12
N LYS A 14 -7.00 5.15 18.17
CA LYS A 14 -6.34 5.72 19.35
C LYS A 14 -4.84 5.95 19.14
N LEU A 15 -4.25 5.32 18.12
CA LEU A 15 -2.82 5.40 17.83
C LEU A 15 -2.51 6.63 16.97
N THR A 16 -1.31 7.18 17.14
CA THR A 16 -0.80 8.12 16.15
C THR A 16 -0.41 7.36 14.88
N LEU A 17 -0.40 8.04 13.72
CA LEU A 17 0.06 7.40 12.49
C LEU A 17 1.52 6.93 12.61
N ALA A 18 2.35 7.62 13.38
CA ALA A 18 3.72 7.15 13.64
C ALA A 18 3.74 5.83 14.42
N ASP A 19 2.91 5.68 15.46
CA ASP A 19 2.80 4.44 16.23
C ASP A 19 2.21 3.31 15.38
N TYR A 20 1.26 3.64 14.50
CA TYR A 20 0.71 2.68 13.55
C TYR A 20 1.80 2.10 12.63
N PHE A 21 2.70 2.95 12.12
CA PHE A 21 3.85 2.50 11.31
C PHE A 21 4.84 1.66 12.12
N ASP A 22 5.09 2.01 13.39
CA ASP A 22 6.03 1.27 14.25
C ASP A 22 5.50 -0.13 14.61
N VAL A 23 4.18 -0.28 14.75
CA VAL A 23 3.53 -1.56 15.09
C VAL A 23 3.38 -2.48 13.87
N HIS A 24 3.07 -1.91 12.70
CA HIS A 24 2.71 -2.70 11.51
C HIS A 24 3.87 -2.94 10.53
N LEU A 25 5.04 -2.35 10.76
CA LEU A 25 6.24 -2.68 9.99
C LEU A 25 7.08 -3.71 10.75
N ASP A 26 7.36 -4.83 10.10
CA ASP A 26 8.32 -5.85 10.60
C ASP A 26 9.78 -5.34 10.61
N HIS A 27 10.02 -4.14 10.10
CA HIS A 27 11.33 -3.53 9.98
C HIS A 27 11.27 -2.03 10.30
N ALA A 28 12.44 -1.42 10.57
CA ALA A 28 12.52 0.02 10.77
C ALA A 28 11.88 0.79 9.60
N PRO A 29 11.09 1.86 9.87
CA PRO A 29 10.43 2.63 8.83
C PRO A 29 11.46 3.26 7.88
N LYS A 30 11.17 3.19 6.57
CA LYS A 30 11.96 3.81 5.50
C LYS A 30 11.07 4.72 4.67
N GLU A 31 11.65 5.76 4.08
CA GLU A 31 10.89 6.63 3.16
C GLU A 31 10.34 5.81 2.00
N GLY A 32 9.08 6.03 1.67
CA GLY A 32 8.31 5.26 0.69
C GLY A 32 7.71 3.96 1.23
N ALA A 33 7.90 3.59 2.51
CA ALA A 33 7.21 2.45 3.10
C ALA A 33 5.69 2.64 3.03
N THR A 34 4.98 1.58 2.64
CA THR A 34 3.54 1.60 2.42
C THR A 34 2.84 0.65 3.38
N LEU A 35 1.75 1.12 3.99
CA LEU A 35 0.87 0.31 4.84
C LEU A 35 -0.58 0.51 4.41
N ALA A 36 -1.31 -0.58 4.22
CA ALA A 36 -2.72 -0.52 3.89
C ALA A 36 -3.54 -0.13 5.14
N LEU A 37 -4.41 0.86 4.99
CA LEU A 37 -5.43 1.23 5.96
C LEU A 37 -6.79 1.24 5.26
N ASP A 38 -7.56 0.17 5.49
CA ASP A 38 -8.87 -0.05 4.84
C ASP A 38 -8.73 -0.01 3.30
N THR A 39 -9.29 0.99 2.63
CA THR A 39 -9.22 1.12 1.18
C THR A 39 -8.04 1.97 0.70
N ILE A 40 -7.25 2.59 1.58
CA ILE A 40 -6.16 3.50 1.17
C ILE A 40 -4.79 2.98 1.60
N ASP A 41 -3.76 3.38 0.87
CA ASP A 41 -2.37 3.12 1.26
C ASP A 41 -1.78 4.35 1.96
N LEU A 42 -1.31 4.16 3.19
CA LEU A 42 -0.49 5.14 3.90
C LEU A 42 0.95 5.01 3.42
N VAL A 43 1.57 6.13 3.06
CA VAL A 43 2.95 6.18 2.55
C VAL A 43 3.81 7.05 3.45
N ALA A 44 4.91 6.49 3.98
CA ALA A 44 5.90 7.28 4.71
C ALA A 44 6.61 8.25 3.75
N ARG A 45 6.38 9.56 3.89
CA ARG A 45 7.00 10.58 3.01
C ARG A 45 8.24 11.22 3.61
N SER A 46 8.32 11.27 4.94
CA SER A 46 9.50 11.77 5.64
C SER A 46 9.64 11.11 7.00
N ILE A 47 10.88 10.79 7.35
CA ILE A 47 11.26 10.15 8.61
C ILE A 47 12.23 11.06 9.35
N SER A 48 12.02 11.23 10.64
CA SER A 48 12.86 12.05 11.51
C SER A 48 12.98 11.38 12.87
N GLY A 49 14.20 11.32 13.43
CA GLY A 49 14.43 10.68 14.73
C GLY A 49 14.05 9.19 14.77
N GLY A 50 14.11 8.49 13.63
CA GLY A 50 13.73 7.08 13.51
C GLY A 50 12.22 6.83 13.40
N ARG A 51 11.40 7.88 13.33
CA ARG A 51 9.94 7.77 13.25
C ARG A 51 9.36 8.52 12.07
N VAL A 52 8.21 8.08 11.58
CA VAL A 52 7.50 8.76 10.48
C VAL A 52 6.91 10.06 11.00
N ASN A 53 7.19 11.17 10.32
CA ASN A 53 6.65 12.49 10.64
C ASN A 53 5.63 12.96 9.61
N VAL A 54 5.84 12.63 8.33
CA VAL A 54 4.93 12.98 7.24
C VAL A 54 4.41 11.71 6.58
N VAL A 55 3.08 11.56 6.57
CA VAL A 55 2.37 10.46 5.93
C VAL A 55 1.58 10.99 4.74
N GLY A 56 1.85 10.44 3.56
CA GLY A 56 1.02 10.63 2.38
C GLY A 56 -0.12 9.62 2.34
N LEU A 57 -1.23 10.01 1.75
CA LEU A 57 -2.35 9.12 1.46
C LEU A 57 -2.31 8.81 -0.04
N ARG A 58 -2.24 7.53 -0.39
CA ARG A 58 -2.43 7.06 -1.75
C ARG A 58 -3.81 6.42 -1.81
N LEU A 59 -4.68 7.02 -2.60
CA LEU A 59 -5.96 6.40 -2.93
C LEU A 59 -5.68 5.32 -3.98
N PRO A 60 -6.35 4.15 -3.89
CA PRO A 60 -6.35 3.21 -4.99
C PRO A 60 -6.99 3.93 -6.18
N GLU A 61 -6.36 3.84 -7.34
CA GLU A 61 -7.04 4.24 -8.56
C GLU A 61 -8.15 3.22 -8.76
N ASP A 62 -9.41 3.68 -8.84
CA ASP A 62 -10.48 2.85 -9.39
C ASP A 62 -9.94 2.24 -10.68
N GLU A 63 -10.13 0.94 -10.91
CA GLU A 63 -9.69 0.24 -12.12
C GLU A 63 -10.36 0.87 -13.35
N GLU A 64 -9.86 2.02 -13.82
CA GLU A 64 -10.02 2.42 -15.19
C GLU A 64 -9.30 1.33 -16.00
N PRO A 65 -10.00 0.66 -16.93
CA PRO A 65 -9.40 -0.43 -17.68
C PRO A 65 -8.18 0.11 -18.41
N GLN A 66 -7.00 -0.19 -17.89
CA GLN A 66 -5.74 0.31 -18.42
C GLN A 66 -5.73 -0.03 -19.92
N PRO A 67 -5.53 0.95 -20.83
CA PRO A 67 -5.40 0.63 -22.24
C PRO A 67 -4.19 -0.29 -22.34
N LEU A 68 -4.45 -1.55 -22.69
CA LEU A 68 -3.45 -2.61 -22.75
C LEU A 68 -2.36 -2.17 -23.71
N THR A 69 -1.28 -1.61 -23.18
CA THR A 69 -0.08 -1.37 -23.97
C THR A 69 0.41 -2.73 -24.45
N ARG A 70 0.89 -2.80 -25.70
CA ARG A 70 1.28 -4.07 -26.33
C ARG A 70 2.24 -4.89 -25.45
N MET A 71 3.08 -4.21 -24.67
CA MET A 71 3.98 -4.83 -23.68
C MET A 71 3.27 -5.49 -22.50
N ALA A 72 2.17 -4.92 -21.99
CA ALA A 72 1.38 -5.52 -20.92
C ALA A 72 0.69 -6.82 -21.35
N SER A 73 0.20 -6.87 -22.61
CA SER A 73 -0.38 -8.09 -23.18
C SER A 73 0.63 -9.25 -23.32
N LEU A 74 1.90 -8.92 -23.57
CA LEU A 74 2.98 -9.91 -23.67
C LEU A 74 3.33 -10.49 -22.30
N LYS A 75 3.37 -9.65 -21.26
CA LYS A 75 3.66 -10.08 -19.88
C LYS A 75 2.54 -11.01 -19.35
N ARG A 76 1.28 -10.74 -19.67
CA ARG A 76 0.14 -11.60 -19.30
C ARG A 76 0.23 -13.00 -19.93
N LYS A 77 0.54 -13.08 -21.23
CA LYS A 77 0.72 -14.37 -21.93
C LYS A 77 1.88 -15.21 -21.39
N LEU A 78 2.98 -14.56 -20.97
CA LEU A 78 4.11 -15.26 -20.35
C LEU A 78 3.75 -15.78 -18.94
N SER A 79 2.95 -15.03 -18.18
CA SER A 79 2.52 -15.44 -16.84
C SER A 79 1.56 -16.63 -16.88
N GLU A 80 0.63 -16.66 -17.84
CA GLU A 80 -0.29 -17.79 -18.03
C GLU A 80 0.44 -19.11 -18.38
N LEU A 81 1.50 -19.02 -19.19
CA LEU A 81 2.30 -20.20 -19.57
C LEU A 81 3.17 -20.72 -18.41
N TRP A 82 3.64 -19.84 -17.51
CA TRP A 82 4.42 -20.27 -16.35
C TRP A 82 3.55 -20.93 -15.27
N SER A 83 2.32 -20.42 -15.07
CA SER A 83 1.33 -21.04 -14.17
C SER A 83 0.88 -22.42 -14.65
N SER A 84 0.90 -22.68 -15.96
CA SER A 84 0.56 -24.01 -16.51
C SER A 84 1.66 -25.06 -16.34
N VAL A 85 2.89 -24.68 -15.99
CA VAL A 85 4.02 -25.61 -15.77
C VAL A 85 4.34 -25.80 -14.27
N ALA A 86 3.92 -24.87 -13.40
CA ALA A 86 4.03 -25.01 -11.94
C ALA A 86 2.88 -25.85 -11.32
N GLY A 87 2.04 -26.48 -12.15
CA GLY A 87 0.99 -27.41 -11.75
C GLY A 87 1.40 -28.88 -11.90
N ILE A 88 2.41 -29.30 -11.13
CA ILE A 88 2.64 -30.66 -10.60
C ILE A 88 3.57 -30.58 -9.39
#